data_AF-A0A661SPV5-F1
#
_entry.id   AF-A0A661SPV5-F1
#
_cell.length_a   1.000
_cell.length_b   1.000
_cell.length_c   1.000
_cell.angle_alpha   90.00
_cell.angle_beta   90.00
_cell.angle_gamma   90.00
#
_symmetry.space_group_name_H-M   'P 1'
#
loop_
_entity.id
_entity.type
_entity.pdbx_description
1 polymer ?
#
loop_
_entity_poly.entity_id
_entity_poly.type
_entity_poly.pdbx_seq_one_letter_code
_entity_poly.pdbx_strand_id
1 'polypeptide(L)' 'FPFFFGLLPEGWFLDITCRTLKTDPKNSFDILVASGGDCVGAVTVFPAKEDECI' A
#
# COMPACT_ATOMS: atom_id res chain seq x y z
N PHE A 1 -9.93 -1.75 -8.86
CA PHE A 1 -9.14 -1.31 -7.69
C PHE A 1 -9.29 0.19 -7.30
N PRO A 2 -10.40 0.91 -7.61
CA PRO A 2 -10.46 2.36 -7.39
C PRO A 2 -10.45 2.80 -5.91
N PHE A 3 -11.01 1.98 -5.01
CA PHE A 3 -11.01 2.27 -3.57
C PHE A 3 -9.58 2.38 -3.01
N PHE A 4 -8.73 1.39 -3.27
CA PHE A 4 -7.37 1.36 -2.73
C PHE A 4 -6.44 2.40 -3.35
N PHE A 5 -6.70 2.84 -4.60
CA PHE A 5 -5.95 3.95 -5.17
C PHE A 5 -6.11 5.24 -4.36
N GLY A 6 -7.30 5.49 -3.81
CA GLY A 6 -7.53 6.64 -2.92
C GLY A 6 -6.85 6.53 -1.56
N LEU A 7 -6.31 5.36 -1.20
CA LEU A 7 -5.51 5.16 0.01
C LEU A 7 -4.01 5.30 -0.27
N LEU A 8 -3.59 5.30 -1.53
CA LEU A 8 -2.18 5.38 -1.87
C LEU A 8 -1.66 6.81 -1.70
N PRO A 9 -0.40 6.94 -1.31
CA PRO A 9 0.29 8.22 -1.36
C PRO A 9 0.39 8.73 -2.80
N GLU A 10 0.29 10.05 -3.00
CA GLU A 10 0.35 10.70 -4.31
C GLU A 10 1.43 11.79 -4.36
N GLY A 11 1.85 12.15 -5.59
CA GLY A 11 2.76 13.26 -5.84
C GLY A 11 4.08 13.17 -5.07
N TRP A 12 4.41 14.22 -4.32
CA TRP A 12 5.66 14.28 -3.54
C TRP A 12 5.69 13.27 -2.39
N PHE A 13 4.54 12.96 -1.80
CA PHE A 13 4.44 11.98 -0.71
C PHE A 13 4.70 10.56 -1.21
N LEU A 14 4.25 10.24 -2.44
CA LEU A 14 4.58 8.99 -3.11
C LEU A 14 6.09 8.81 -3.30
N ASP A 15 6.79 9.85 -3.77
CA ASP A 15 8.25 9.79 -4.00
C ASP A 15 9.01 9.53 -2.69
N ILE A 16 8.61 10.17 -1.58
CA ILE A 16 9.23 9.92 -0.26
C ILE A 16 8.95 8.49 0.21
N THR A 17 7.71 8.03 0.07
CA THR A 17 7.31 6.67 0.48
C THR A 17 8.04 5.60 -0.31
N CYS A 18 8.11 5.73 -1.64
CA CYS A 18 8.85 4.80 -2.51
C CYS A 18 10.35 4.76 -2.18
N ARG A 19 10.97 5.91 -1.89
CA ARG A 19 12.38 5.96 -1.48
C ARG A 19 12.62 5.31 -0.12
N THR A 20 11.71 5.56 0.83
CA THR A 20 11.81 5.04 2.21
C THR A 20 11.59 3.53 2.25
N LEU A 21 10.58 3.03 1.55
CA LEU A 21 10.17 1.63 1.55
C LEU A 21 10.83 0.82 0.42
N LYS A 22 11.63 1.45 -0.43
CA LYS A 22 12.30 0.84 -1.59
C LYS A 22 11.34 0.10 -2.53
N THR A 23 10.16 0.67 -2.74
CA THR A 23 9.11 0.13 -3.63
C THR A 23 9.09 0.86 -4.97
N ASP A 24 8.62 0.18 -6.02
CA ASP A 24 8.47 0.78 -7.34
C ASP A 24 7.23 1.68 -7.39
N PRO A 25 7.35 2.98 -7.74
CA PRO A 25 6.20 3.89 -7.90
C PRO A 25 5.16 3.43 -8.93
N LYS A 26 5.53 2.55 -9.86
CA LYS A 26 4.61 1.97 -10.85
C LYS A 26 3.82 0.78 -10.30
N ASN A 27 4.30 0.16 -9.21
CA ASN A 27 3.61 -0.96 -8.59
C ASN A 27 2.76 -0.49 -7.41
N SER A 28 1.54 -0.08 -7.74
CA SER A 28 0.55 0.39 -6.77
C SER A 28 0.19 -0.63 -5.69
N PHE A 29 0.29 -1.93 -5.99
CA PHE A 29 0.01 -2.97 -5.00
C PHE A 29 1.18 -3.13 -4.02
N ASP A 30 2.43 -3.05 -4.47
CA ASP A 30 3.60 -3.07 -3.57
C ASP A 30 3.57 -1.88 -2.62
N ILE A 31 3.20 -0.70 -3.12
CA ILE A 31 3.02 0.49 -2.28
C ILE A 31 1.89 0.25 -1.27
N LEU A 32 0.75 -0.28 -1.72
CA LEU A 32 -0.38 -0.59 -0.83
C LEU A 32 0.03 -1.55 0.28
N VAL A 33 0.77 -2.61 -0.01
CA VAL A 33 1.19 -3.58 1.01
C VAL A 33 2.24 -2.98 1.94
N ALA A 34 3.15 -2.15 1.39
CA ALA A 34 4.22 -1.54 2.17
C ALA A 34 3.72 -0.40 3.10
N SER A 35 2.72 0.39 2.68
CA SER A 35 2.13 1.47 3.49
C SER A 35 0.77 1.09 4.12
N GLY A 36 0.27 -0.11 3.86
CA GLY A 36 -1.10 -0.55 4.15
C GLY A 36 -1.42 -0.86 5.61
N GLY A 37 -0.38 -0.96 6.45
CA GLY A 37 -0.53 -1.32 7.86
C GLY A 37 -1.17 -0.24 8.73
N ASP A 38 -1.13 1.02 8.31
CA ASP A 38 -1.80 2.14 8.99
C ASP A 38 -2.42 3.07 7.94
N CYS A 39 -3.61 2.69 7.46
CA CYS A 39 -4.37 3.44 6.47
C CYS A 39 -5.46 4.27 7.14
N VAL A 40 -5.85 5.36 6.49
CA VAL A 40 -6.96 6.21 6.94
C VAL A 40 -8.26 5.40 7.00
N GLY A 41 -8.93 5.45 8.16
CA GLY A 41 -10.24 4.82 8.37
C GLY A 41 -10.17 3.54 9.19
N ALA A 42 -11.03 2.57 8.86
CA ALA A 42 -11.12 1.27 9.52
C ALA A 42 -10.59 0.12 8.64
N VAL A 43 -9.65 0.44 7.74
CA VAL A 43 -9.06 -0.51 6.79
C VAL A 43 -7.59 -0.67 7.13
N THR A 44 -7.14 -1.92 7.19
CA THR A 44 -5.74 -2.26 7.35
C THR A 44 -5.41 -3.39 6.39
N VAL A 45 -4.33 -3.24 5.63
CA VAL A 45 -3.90 -4.20 4.62
C VAL A 45 -2.65 -4.93 5.12
N PHE A 46 -2.74 -6.26 5.14
CA PHE A 46 -1.61 -7.14 5.44
C PHE A 46 -1.43 -8.14 4.29
N PRO A 47 -0.19 -8.62 4.06
CA PRO A 47 0.04 -9.70 3.12
C PRO A 47 -0.74 -10.95 3.58
N ALA A 48 -1.36 -11.64 2.63
CA ALA A 48 -2.02 -12.90 2.91
C ALA A 48 -0.99 -13.92 3.43
N LYS A 49 -1.32 -14.63 4.51
CA LYS A 49 -0.56 -15.79 4.94
C LYS A 49 -0.95 -16.98 4.06
N GLU A 50 0.02 -17.76 3.60
CA GLU A 50 -0.21 -18.92 2.72
C GLU A 50 -1.17 -19.98 3.30
N ASP A 51 -1.46 -19.94 4.61
CA ASP A 51 -2.29 -20.92 5.31
C ASP A 51 -3.76 -20.52 5.55
N GLU A 52 -4.19 -19.31 5.16
CA GLU A 52 -5.61 -18.93 5.26
C GLU A 52 -6.27 -19.04 3.87
N CYS A 53 -6.59 -20.27 3.47
CA CYS A 53 -7.63 -20.52 2.47
C CYS A 53 -8.98 -20.06 3.04
N ILE A 54 -9.48 -18.93 2.54
CA ILE A 54 -10.89 -18.51 2.64
C ILE A 54 -11.77 -19.32 1.69
#